data_AF-A0A960UA82-F1
#
_entry.id   AF-A0A960UA82-F1
#
_cell.length_a   1.000
_cell.length_b   1.000
_cell.length_c   1.000
_cell.angle_alpha   90.00
_cell.angle_beta   90.00
_cell.angle_gamma   90.00
#
_symmetry.space_group_name_H-M   'P 1'
#
loop_
_entity.id
_entity.type
_entity.pdbx_description
1 polymer ?
#
loop_
_entity_poly.entity_id
_entity_poly.type
_entity_poly.pdbx_seq_one_letter_code
_entity_poly.pdbx_strand_id
1 'polypeptide(L)'
;QTARIVQYYLEKQGAQVFISRKDPKSTVFNKTYEEWLKDDLKPTVDHEVKLGRLKKEEADKILSGNDKALTLDFFLKEAELRKRAELINNFQPHITLIIHYNVGGRPNYPFKRTSPHMTYLTKDNYSLVFIPGAFQKEELEDERDRLEFLRLALGRHIEKSIEFSAIIEKHFIKDLKIPPIDRKTKVPYVVNSGIYAGKPGVYARNLKLTRLIHSPLCYTEVLLQNNYKEANALHKNNLKYAGVKTSKRVKQIAYSLYKGILEYYNKRN
;
A
#
# COMPACT_ATOMS: atom_id res chain seq x y z
N GLN A 1 -8.38 -3.01 9.74
CA GLN A 1 -9.18 -4.21 10.10
C GLN A 1 -8.65 -5.46 9.41
N THR A 2 -8.62 -5.52 8.06
CA THR A 2 -8.13 -6.68 7.30
C THR A 2 -6.79 -7.21 7.80
N ALA A 3 -5.79 -6.33 7.95
CA ALA A 3 -4.45 -6.69 8.44
C ALA A 3 -4.46 -7.40 9.81
N ARG A 4 -5.34 -6.98 10.74
CA ARG A 4 -5.48 -7.60 12.07
C ARG A 4 -6.07 -9.00 11.99
N ILE A 5 -7.01 -9.22 11.07
CA ILE A 5 -7.59 -10.55 10.86
C ILE A 5 -6.57 -11.49 10.18
N VAL A 6 -5.79 -10.98 9.21
CA VAL A 6 -4.69 -11.75 8.59
C VAL A 6 -3.64 -12.12 9.65
N GLN A 7 -3.21 -11.15 10.47
CA GLN A 7 -2.32 -11.39 11.61
C GLN A 7 -2.83 -12.52 12.50
N TYR A 8 -4.09 -12.44 12.94
CA TYR A 8 -4.70 -13.46 13.78
C TYR A 8 -4.64 -14.87 13.16
N TYR A 9 -4.90 -15.00 11.87
CA TYR A 9 -4.81 -16.30 11.20
C TYR A 9 -3.37 -16.81 11.13
N LEU A 10 -2.41 -15.94 10.80
CA LEU A 10 -1.00 -16.30 10.66
C LEU A 10 -0.36 -16.67 12.00
N GLU A 11 -0.61 -15.88 13.06
CA GLU A 11 -0.10 -16.16 14.41
C GLU A 11 -0.63 -17.50 14.94
N LYS A 12 -1.88 -17.87 14.60
CA LYS A 12 -2.42 -19.20 14.90
C LYS A 12 -1.72 -20.35 14.19
N GLN A 13 -0.98 -20.09 13.11
CA GLN A 13 -0.13 -21.06 12.44
C GLN A 13 1.33 -21.00 12.93
N GLY A 14 1.61 -20.22 13.97
CA GLY A 14 2.96 -20.05 14.54
C GLY A 14 3.81 -19.01 13.83
N ALA A 15 3.26 -18.23 12.90
CA ALA A 15 4.02 -17.15 12.25
C ALA A 15 4.21 -15.96 13.20
N GLN A 16 5.41 -15.35 13.15
CA GLN A 16 5.65 -14.03 13.73
C GLN A 16 5.16 -12.95 12.78
N VAL A 17 4.34 -12.01 13.26
CA VAL A 17 3.71 -10.98 12.43
C VAL A 17 3.95 -9.59 12.99
N PHE A 18 4.44 -8.71 12.13
CA PHE A 18 4.54 -7.28 12.39
C PHE A 18 3.45 -6.50 11.61
N ILE A 19 2.78 -5.56 12.27
CA ILE A 19 1.87 -4.60 11.63
C ILE A 19 2.43 -3.20 11.84
N SER A 20 2.59 -2.45 10.74
CA SER A 20 3.18 -1.11 10.75
C SER A 20 2.40 -0.04 11.50
N ARG A 21 1.12 -0.27 11.79
CA ARG A 21 0.28 0.62 12.62
C ARG A 21 -0.47 -0.20 13.66
N LYS A 22 -0.25 0.12 14.95
CA LYS A 22 -0.90 -0.58 16.06
C LYS A 22 -2.36 -0.15 16.21
N ASP A 23 -2.64 1.14 16.12
CA ASP A 23 -3.99 1.68 16.19
C ASP A 23 -4.40 2.22 14.80
N PRO A 24 -5.58 1.87 14.25
CA PRO A 24 -6.09 2.49 13.03
C PRO A 24 -6.25 4.02 13.10
N LYS A 25 -6.35 4.61 14.30
CA LYS A 25 -6.44 6.06 14.51
C LYS A 25 -5.08 6.75 14.60
N SER A 26 -4.00 5.98 14.70
CA SER A 26 -2.65 6.51 14.81
C SER A 26 -1.87 6.36 13.51
N THR A 27 -0.87 7.22 13.35
CA THR A 27 0.20 7.12 12.37
C THR A 27 1.18 6.01 12.75
N VAL A 28 2.20 5.80 11.93
CA VAL A 28 3.33 4.89 12.24
C VAL A 28 4.11 5.32 13.50
N PHE A 29 4.00 6.59 13.91
CA PHE A 29 4.66 7.15 15.10
C PHE A 29 3.89 6.91 16.40
N ASN A 30 2.79 6.14 16.38
CA ASN A 30 1.88 5.92 17.51
C ASN A 30 1.25 7.21 18.06
N LYS A 31 1.07 8.22 17.20
CA LYS A 31 0.38 9.48 17.47
C LYS A 31 -0.67 9.75 16.39
N THR A 32 -1.66 10.60 16.63
CA THR A 32 -2.54 11.12 15.57
C THR A 32 -1.75 12.00 14.59
N TYR A 33 -2.35 12.34 13.44
CA TYR A 33 -1.70 13.25 12.49
C TYR A 33 -1.56 14.66 13.09
N GLU A 34 -2.57 15.08 13.86
CA GLU A 34 -2.60 16.38 14.53
C GLU A 34 -1.52 16.48 15.62
N GLU A 35 -1.33 15.41 16.40
CA GLU A 35 -0.24 15.31 17.37
C GLU A 35 1.14 15.34 16.69
N TRP A 36 1.30 14.58 15.59
CA TRP A 36 2.55 14.59 14.81
C TRP A 36 2.85 15.97 14.22
N LEU A 37 1.84 16.66 13.69
CA LEU A 37 2.01 18.02 13.16
C LEU A 37 2.54 18.99 14.22
N LYS A 38 2.06 18.86 15.46
CA LYS A 38 2.46 19.71 16.58
C LYS A 38 3.87 19.38 17.06
N ASP A 39 4.16 18.09 17.25
CA ASP A 39 5.35 17.67 17.99
C ASP A 39 6.54 17.39 17.06
N ASP A 40 6.29 16.90 15.85
CA ASP A 40 7.29 16.19 15.04
C ASP A 40 7.51 16.83 13.66
N LEU A 41 6.61 17.71 13.19
CA LEU A 41 6.73 18.36 11.87
C LEU A 41 8.04 19.13 11.74
N LYS A 42 8.30 20.08 12.66
CA LYS A 42 9.48 20.95 12.57
C LYS A 42 10.79 20.15 12.65
N PRO A 43 11.00 19.28 13.65
CA PRO A 43 12.19 18.44 13.70
C PRO A 43 12.39 17.59 12.43
N THR A 44 11.31 17.05 11.85
CA THR A 44 11.37 16.24 10.63
C THR A 44 11.79 17.08 9.42
N VAL A 45 11.19 18.26 9.26
CA VAL A 45 11.54 19.19 8.17
C VAL A 45 12.98 19.65 8.29
N ASP A 46 13.42 20.08 9.47
CA ASP A 46 14.80 20.52 9.72
C ASP A 46 15.80 19.39 9.39
N HIS A 47 15.45 18.14 9.73
CA HIS A 47 16.26 16.98 9.43
C HIS A 47 16.39 16.73 7.91
N GLU A 48 15.29 16.79 7.17
CA GLU A 48 15.32 16.57 5.71
C GLU A 48 16.05 17.70 4.97
N VAL A 49 15.97 18.95 5.45
CA VAL A 49 16.79 20.07 4.96
C VAL A 49 18.28 19.82 5.22
N LYS A 50 18.64 19.39 6.44
CA LYS A 50 20.03 19.06 6.79
C LYS A 50 20.62 17.96 5.90
N LEU A 51 19.79 17.02 5.46
CA LEU A 51 20.20 15.93 4.56
C LEU A 51 20.17 16.34 3.08
N GLY A 52 19.81 17.58 2.76
CA GLY A 52 19.73 18.08 1.39
C GLY A 52 18.56 17.49 0.58
N ARG A 53 17.62 16.79 1.22
CA ARG A 53 16.48 16.15 0.56
C ARG A 53 15.25 17.05 0.45
N LEU A 54 15.25 18.16 1.19
CA LEU A 54 14.21 19.17 1.14
C LEU A 54 14.86 20.54 0.97
N LYS A 55 14.40 21.31 -0.02
CA LYS A 55 14.89 22.68 -0.25
C LYS A 55 14.34 23.61 0.83
N LYS A 56 15.13 24.63 1.20
CA LYS A 56 14.76 25.56 2.27
C LYS A 56 13.46 26.31 1.96
N GLU A 57 13.25 26.72 0.72
CA GLU A 57 12.03 27.43 0.30
C GLU A 57 10.78 26.55 0.43
N GLU A 58 10.91 25.25 0.22
CA GLU A 58 9.82 24.29 0.38
C GLU A 58 9.57 23.97 1.86
N ALA A 59 10.65 23.84 2.64
CA ALA A 59 10.59 23.69 4.08
C ALA A 59 9.85 24.86 4.75
N ASP A 60 10.16 26.10 4.37
CA ASP A 60 9.50 27.29 4.92
C ASP A 60 7.98 27.29 4.61
N LYS A 61 7.58 26.86 3.40
CA LYS A 61 6.18 26.70 3.03
C LYS A 61 5.47 25.63 3.88
N ILE A 62 6.11 24.46 4.05
CA ILE A 62 5.57 23.37 4.87
C ILE A 62 5.38 23.83 6.32
N LEU A 63 6.38 24.49 6.89
CA LEU A 63 6.37 24.95 8.29
C LEU A 63 5.39 26.10 8.53
N SER A 64 5.16 26.94 7.52
CA SER A 64 4.16 28.01 7.62
C SER A 64 2.73 27.49 7.81
N GLY A 65 2.46 26.23 7.42
CA GLY A 65 1.13 25.62 7.46
C GLY A 65 0.11 26.23 6.49
N ASN A 66 0.53 27.19 5.66
CA ASN A 66 -0.33 27.88 4.71
C ASN A 66 -0.77 26.97 3.56
N ASP A 67 0.08 26.02 3.15
CA ASP A 67 -0.25 25.00 2.16
C ASP A 67 -0.45 23.64 2.83
N LYS A 68 -1.68 23.41 3.31
CA LYS A 68 -2.06 22.14 3.96
C LYS A 68 -1.89 20.93 3.04
N ALA A 69 -2.01 21.10 1.73
CA ALA A 69 -1.86 19.99 0.78
C ALA A 69 -0.39 19.60 0.67
N LEU A 70 0.51 20.57 0.58
CA LEU A 70 1.95 20.35 0.61
C LEU A 70 2.40 19.72 1.93
N THR A 71 1.94 20.24 3.08
CA THR A 71 2.27 19.65 4.40
C THR A 71 1.81 18.19 4.50
N LEU A 72 0.60 17.89 4.02
CA LEU A 72 0.08 16.52 4.01
C LEU A 72 0.88 15.61 3.06
N ASP A 73 1.24 16.08 1.87
CA ASP A 73 2.04 15.33 0.91
C ASP A 73 3.43 15.00 1.47
N PHE A 74 4.08 15.99 2.08
CA PHE A 74 5.34 15.82 2.81
C PHE A 74 5.21 14.78 3.92
N PHE A 75 4.20 14.92 4.79
CA PHE A 75 3.95 13.96 5.85
C PHE A 75 3.78 12.53 5.31
N LEU A 76 2.93 12.33 4.31
CA LEU A 76 2.65 11.00 3.77
C LEU A 76 3.90 10.39 3.13
N LYS A 77 4.55 11.12 2.21
CA LYS A 77 5.63 10.56 1.38
C LYS A 77 6.96 10.47 2.13
N GLU A 78 7.31 11.51 2.87
CA GLU A 78 8.65 11.66 3.43
C GLU A 78 8.73 11.23 4.89
N ALA A 79 7.68 11.45 5.71
CA ALA A 79 7.68 11.00 7.09
C ALA A 79 7.09 9.58 7.24
N GLU A 80 5.81 9.42 6.89
CA GLU A 80 5.01 8.23 7.21
C GLU A 80 5.49 6.98 6.46
N LEU A 81 5.58 7.05 5.13
CA LEU A 81 5.97 5.89 4.32
C LEU A 81 7.44 5.50 4.51
N ARG A 82 8.35 6.46 4.71
CA ARG A 82 9.76 6.16 5.02
C ARG A 82 9.89 5.46 6.37
N LYS A 83 9.28 6.01 7.43
CA LYS A 83 9.33 5.38 8.76
C LYS A 83 8.69 4.00 8.76
N ARG A 84 7.61 3.83 7.99
CA ARG A 84 6.99 2.52 7.79
C ARG A 84 7.94 1.52 7.16
N ALA A 85 8.64 1.89 6.08
CA ALA A 85 9.63 1.01 5.45
C ALA A 85 10.78 0.67 6.41
N GLU A 86 11.29 1.64 7.16
CA GLU A 86 12.33 1.43 8.18
C GLU A 86 11.91 0.39 9.21
N LEU A 87 10.73 0.54 9.82
CA LEU A 87 10.24 -0.42 10.82
C LEU A 87 10.02 -1.82 10.24
N ILE A 88 9.52 -1.91 9.00
CA ILE A 88 9.36 -3.19 8.31
C ILE A 88 10.72 -3.84 8.07
N ASN A 89 11.72 -3.09 7.58
CA ASN A 89 13.05 -3.62 7.30
C ASN A 89 13.77 -4.05 8.57
N ASN A 90 13.60 -3.31 9.67
CA ASN A 90 14.14 -3.68 10.98
C ASN A 90 13.53 -4.97 11.54
N PHE A 91 12.28 -5.30 11.15
CA PHE A 91 11.65 -6.57 11.48
C PHE A 91 12.16 -7.74 10.63
N GLN A 92 12.86 -7.46 9.52
CA GLN A 92 13.46 -8.46 8.61
C GLN A 92 12.48 -9.57 8.16
N PRO A 93 11.31 -9.24 7.59
CA PRO A 93 10.31 -10.23 7.24
C PRO A 93 10.74 -11.08 6.03
N HIS A 94 10.34 -12.36 6.04
CA HIS A 94 10.48 -13.26 4.88
C HIS A 94 9.62 -12.82 3.68
N ILE A 95 8.45 -12.22 3.95
CA ILE A 95 7.56 -11.59 2.98
C ILE A 95 6.87 -10.38 3.61
N THR A 96 6.55 -9.39 2.78
CA THR A 96 5.72 -8.26 3.18
C THR A 96 4.42 -8.23 2.37
N LEU A 97 3.30 -8.04 3.05
CA LEU A 97 1.98 -7.83 2.44
C LEU A 97 1.51 -6.42 2.74
N ILE A 98 1.26 -5.63 1.69
CA ILE A 98 0.59 -4.33 1.81
C ILE A 98 -0.86 -4.50 1.37
N ILE A 99 -1.80 -4.07 2.20
CA ILE A 99 -3.23 -4.22 1.96
C ILE A 99 -3.84 -2.85 1.69
N HIS A 100 -4.31 -2.65 0.46
CA HIS A 100 -4.98 -1.45 0.01
C HIS A 100 -6.32 -1.81 -0.65
N TYR A 101 -7.25 -0.87 -0.63
CA TYR A 101 -8.49 -0.91 -1.40
C TYR A 101 -8.49 0.29 -2.31
N ASN A 102 -8.76 0.07 -3.59
CA ASN A 102 -8.64 1.11 -4.60
C ASN A 102 -10.01 1.74 -4.88
N VAL A 103 -10.04 2.83 -5.64
CA VAL A 103 -11.25 3.55 -6.06
C VAL A 103 -11.25 3.59 -7.58
N GLY A 104 -12.33 3.12 -8.20
CA GLY A 104 -12.54 3.23 -9.65
C GLY A 104 -13.23 4.54 -10.03
N GLY A 105 -13.27 4.86 -11.32
CA GLY A 105 -13.91 6.09 -11.82
C GLY A 105 -12.91 7.13 -12.34
N ARG A 106 -13.43 8.17 -13.00
CA ARG A 106 -12.64 9.02 -13.92
C ARG A 106 -11.50 9.79 -13.21
N PRO A 107 -10.25 9.67 -13.67
CA PRO A 107 -9.10 10.41 -13.14
C PRO A 107 -9.04 11.92 -13.52
N ASN A 108 -9.98 12.42 -14.34
CA ASN A 108 -9.91 13.77 -14.94
C ASN A 108 -11.11 14.68 -14.67
N TYR A 109 -11.89 14.48 -13.60
CA TYR A 109 -12.80 15.57 -13.18
C TYR A 109 -12.00 16.51 -12.27
N PRO A 110 -11.94 17.82 -12.55
CA PRO A 110 -11.30 18.73 -11.63
C PRO A 110 -11.95 18.52 -10.27
N PHE A 111 -11.13 18.44 -9.22
CA PHE A 111 -11.57 18.55 -7.83
C PHE A 111 -12.22 19.94 -7.62
N LYS A 112 -13.33 20.23 -8.28
CA LYS A 112 -14.26 21.25 -7.82
C LYS A 112 -14.87 20.65 -6.56
N ARG A 113 -14.28 21.04 -5.42
CA ARG A 113 -14.77 20.83 -4.05
C ARG A 113 -16.15 21.50 -3.82
N THR A 114 -17.06 21.45 -4.80
CA THR A 114 -18.39 22.05 -4.69
C THR A 114 -19.38 21.13 -3.95
N SER A 115 -18.99 19.89 -3.63
CA SER A 115 -19.75 19.07 -2.68
C SER A 115 -18.82 18.18 -1.85
N PRO A 116 -18.85 18.25 -0.50
CA PRO A 116 -17.95 17.48 0.38
C PRO A 116 -18.17 15.96 0.38
N HIS A 117 -19.13 15.43 -0.39
CA HIS A 117 -19.67 14.07 -0.16
C HIS A 117 -19.82 13.17 -1.40
N MET A 118 -19.37 13.56 -2.59
CA MET A 118 -19.62 12.74 -3.78
C MET A 118 -18.55 11.67 -4.01
N THR A 119 -18.68 10.54 -3.32
CA THR A 119 -18.01 9.30 -3.72
C THR A 119 -18.75 8.75 -4.94
N TYR A 120 -18.16 8.82 -6.12
CA TYR A 120 -18.77 8.23 -7.31
C TYR A 120 -18.80 6.71 -7.14
N LEU A 121 -20.00 6.13 -7.09
CA LEU A 121 -20.15 4.68 -7.14
C LEU A 121 -19.85 4.19 -8.55
N THR A 122 -19.15 3.06 -8.66
CA THR A 122 -18.87 2.40 -9.94
C THR A 122 -19.50 1.01 -10.01
N LYS A 123 -19.72 0.54 -11.23
CA LYS A 123 -20.08 -0.86 -11.50
C LYS A 123 -18.84 -1.74 -11.70
N ASP A 124 -17.70 -1.12 -12.02
CA ASP A 124 -16.43 -1.83 -12.23
C ASP A 124 -15.94 -2.42 -10.92
N ASN A 125 -15.28 -3.57 -11.00
CA ASN A 125 -14.54 -4.15 -9.89
C ASN A 125 -13.41 -5.01 -10.44
N TYR A 126 -12.23 -4.85 -9.87
CA TYR A 126 -11.06 -5.65 -10.21
C TYR A 126 -10.06 -5.64 -9.06
N SER A 127 -9.22 -6.66 -9.02
CA SER A 127 -8.01 -6.69 -8.22
C SER A 127 -6.82 -6.21 -9.05
N LEU A 128 -5.85 -5.62 -8.36
CA LEU A 128 -4.57 -5.23 -8.93
C LEU A 128 -3.50 -5.45 -7.86
N VAL A 129 -2.34 -5.93 -8.27
CA VAL A 129 -1.22 -6.16 -7.37
C VAL A 129 0.03 -5.49 -7.93
N PHE A 130 0.70 -4.72 -7.07
CA PHE A 130 1.99 -4.13 -7.37
C PHE A 130 3.15 -4.87 -6.70
N ILE A 131 4.25 -4.95 -7.45
CA ILE A 131 5.56 -5.43 -7.00
C ILE A 131 6.63 -4.35 -7.24
N PRO A 132 7.82 -4.47 -6.65
CA PRO A 132 8.94 -3.56 -6.92
C PRO A 132 9.33 -3.53 -8.41
N GLY A 133 9.78 -2.38 -8.90
CA GLY A 133 10.29 -2.18 -10.26
C GLY A 133 9.69 -0.97 -10.95
N ALA A 134 9.81 -0.88 -12.28
CA ALA A 134 9.29 0.22 -13.10
C ALA A 134 9.77 1.63 -12.66
N PHE A 135 11.05 1.75 -12.31
CA PHE A 135 11.71 3.02 -12.00
C PHE A 135 11.63 3.97 -13.20
N GLN A 136 11.24 5.21 -12.95
CA GLN A 136 11.23 6.30 -13.92
C GLN A 136 12.56 7.06 -13.88
N LYS A 137 12.81 7.86 -14.93
CA LYS A 137 14.08 8.58 -15.11
C LYS A 137 14.41 9.48 -13.92
N GLU A 138 13.44 10.27 -13.48
CA GLU A 138 13.58 11.25 -12.40
C GLU A 138 13.81 10.56 -11.04
N GLU A 139 13.34 9.31 -10.89
CA GLU A 139 13.50 8.53 -9.66
C GLU A 139 14.90 7.95 -9.49
N LEU A 140 15.76 8.03 -10.51
CA LEU A 140 17.16 7.58 -10.44
C LEU A 140 18.14 8.75 -10.26
N GLU A 141 17.65 9.97 -10.09
CA GLU A 141 18.47 11.14 -9.78
C GLU A 141 19.03 11.11 -8.35
N ASP A 142 18.27 10.54 -7.41
CA ASP A 142 18.69 10.35 -6.01
C ASP A 142 19.61 9.11 -5.87
N GLU A 143 20.74 9.28 -5.17
CA GLU A 143 21.72 8.22 -4.96
C GLU A 143 21.16 7.01 -4.20
N ARG A 144 20.31 7.24 -3.22
CA ARG A 144 19.70 6.17 -2.42
C ARG A 144 18.74 5.35 -3.28
N ASP A 145 17.98 6.02 -4.13
CA ASP A 145 17.08 5.34 -5.05
C ASP A 145 17.84 4.52 -6.10
N ARG A 146 19.04 4.97 -6.52
CA ARG A 146 19.96 4.14 -7.33
C ARG A 146 20.44 2.89 -6.58
N LEU A 147 20.74 3.00 -5.28
CA LEU A 147 21.10 1.84 -4.46
C LEU A 147 19.92 0.85 -4.32
N GLU A 148 18.71 1.35 -4.12
CA GLU A 148 17.50 0.50 -4.10
C GLU A 148 17.25 -0.19 -5.45
N PHE A 149 17.48 0.53 -6.55
CA PHE A 149 17.44 -0.05 -7.89
C PHE A 149 18.45 -1.19 -8.04
N LEU A 150 19.72 -0.97 -7.65
CA LEU A 150 20.76 -2.01 -7.71
C LEU A 150 20.43 -3.20 -6.82
N ARG A 151 19.95 -2.97 -5.59
CA ARG A 151 19.50 -4.04 -4.69
C ARG A 151 18.41 -4.91 -5.34
N LEU A 152 17.46 -4.29 -6.04
CA LEU A 152 16.40 -5.01 -6.73
C LEU A 152 16.90 -5.73 -7.98
N ALA A 153 17.81 -5.13 -8.75
CA ALA A 153 18.37 -5.71 -9.95
C ALA A 153 19.32 -6.90 -9.69
N LEU A 154 20.05 -6.87 -8.58
CA LEU A 154 21.02 -7.90 -8.20
C LEU A 154 20.42 -8.98 -7.29
N GLY A 155 19.29 -8.71 -6.66
CA GLY A 155 18.60 -9.61 -5.75
C GLY A 155 17.54 -10.48 -6.43
N ARG A 156 16.90 -11.36 -5.65
CA ARG A 156 15.75 -12.18 -6.10
C ARG A 156 14.40 -11.66 -5.61
N HIS A 157 14.34 -10.41 -5.17
CA HIS A 157 13.13 -9.85 -4.56
C HIS A 157 12.02 -9.66 -5.60
N ILE A 158 12.35 -9.30 -6.85
CA ILE A 158 11.35 -9.13 -7.91
C ILE A 158 10.70 -10.48 -8.25
N GLU A 159 11.49 -11.52 -8.51
CA GLU A 159 10.99 -12.85 -8.88
C GLU A 159 10.14 -13.46 -7.76
N LYS A 160 10.62 -13.39 -6.51
CA LYS A 160 9.87 -13.87 -5.34
C LYS A 160 8.58 -13.07 -5.13
N SER A 161 8.59 -11.77 -5.44
CA SER A 161 7.38 -10.94 -5.40
C SER A 161 6.39 -11.33 -6.48
N ILE A 162 6.84 -11.59 -7.73
CA ILE A 162 5.99 -12.09 -8.82
C ILE A 162 5.30 -13.39 -8.42
N GLU A 163 6.06 -14.36 -7.91
CA GLU A 163 5.53 -15.65 -7.47
C GLU A 163 4.48 -15.48 -6.35
N PHE A 164 4.83 -14.71 -5.32
CA PHE A 164 3.94 -14.47 -4.18
C PHE A 164 2.65 -13.76 -4.61
N SER A 165 2.77 -12.67 -5.37
CA SER A 165 1.66 -11.88 -5.89
C SER A 165 0.75 -12.69 -6.81
N ALA A 166 1.30 -13.55 -7.67
CA ALA A 166 0.48 -14.39 -8.56
C ALA A 166 -0.38 -15.40 -7.77
N ILE A 167 0.14 -15.95 -6.68
CA ILE A 167 -0.63 -16.85 -5.79
C ILE A 167 -1.74 -16.07 -5.07
N ILE A 168 -1.43 -14.88 -4.55
CA ILE A 168 -2.43 -14.01 -3.92
C ILE A 168 -3.55 -13.66 -4.91
N GLU A 169 -3.22 -13.29 -6.13
CA GLU A 169 -4.21 -12.94 -7.17
C GLU A 169 -5.11 -14.14 -7.52
N LYS A 170 -4.53 -15.34 -7.65
CA LYS A 170 -5.29 -16.59 -7.84
C LYS A 170 -6.34 -16.77 -6.74
N HIS A 171 -6.03 -16.42 -5.50
CA HIS A 171 -6.96 -16.50 -4.39
C HIS A 171 -8.05 -15.43 -4.44
N PHE A 172 -7.78 -14.23 -4.93
CA PHE A 172 -8.83 -13.22 -5.17
C PHE A 172 -9.84 -13.70 -6.20
N ILE A 173 -9.37 -14.30 -7.29
CA ILE A 173 -10.23 -14.88 -8.33
C ILE A 173 -11.05 -16.03 -7.75
N LYS A 174 -10.39 -16.99 -7.10
CA LYS A 174 -11.03 -18.22 -6.59
C LYS A 174 -12.03 -17.93 -5.48
N ASP A 175 -11.64 -17.16 -4.48
CA ASP A 175 -12.35 -17.04 -3.21
C ASP A 175 -13.25 -15.80 -3.14
N LEU A 176 -12.83 -14.70 -3.76
CA LEU A 176 -13.54 -13.43 -3.71
C LEU A 176 -14.39 -13.17 -4.95
N LYS A 177 -14.14 -13.92 -6.03
CA LYS A 177 -14.75 -13.77 -7.35
C LYS A 177 -14.49 -12.37 -7.93
N ILE A 178 -13.30 -11.84 -7.68
CA ILE A 178 -12.85 -10.55 -8.20
C ILE A 178 -11.87 -10.85 -9.33
N PRO A 179 -12.13 -10.37 -10.56
CA PRO A 179 -11.21 -10.58 -11.67
C PRO A 179 -9.98 -9.69 -11.52
N PRO A 180 -8.81 -10.10 -12.05
CA PRO A 180 -7.67 -9.21 -12.17
C PRO A 180 -8.00 -8.07 -13.12
N ILE A 181 -7.34 -6.93 -12.95
CA ILE A 181 -7.41 -5.84 -13.91
C ILE A 181 -7.01 -6.33 -15.30
N ASP A 182 -7.77 -5.91 -16.32
CA ASP A 182 -7.51 -6.29 -17.71
C ASP A 182 -6.15 -5.76 -18.19
N ARG A 183 -5.43 -6.56 -18.98
CA ARG A 183 -4.18 -6.13 -19.62
C ARG A 183 -4.37 -4.99 -20.60
N LYS A 184 -5.56 -4.88 -21.22
CA LYS A 184 -5.98 -3.78 -22.11
C LYS A 184 -6.58 -2.60 -21.34
N THR A 185 -6.39 -2.55 -20.02
CA THR A 185 -6.85 -1.44 -19.19
C THR A 185 -6.33 -0.09 -19.69
N LYS A 186 -7.15 0.95 -19.51
CA LYS A 186 -6.77 2.36 -19.78
C LYS A 186 -6.54 3.15 -18.50
N VAL A 187 -6.41 2.47 -17.37
CA VAL A 187 -6.18 3.10 -16.07
C VAL A 187 -4.80 3.77 -16.07
N PRO A 188 -4.69 5.11 -15.95
CA PRO A 188 -3.45 5.83 -16.21
C PRO A 188 -2.27 5.41 -15.33
N TYR A 189 -2.51 5.19 -14.03
CA TYR A 189 -1.47 4.73 -13.12
C TYR A 189 -1.10 3.24 -13.32
N VAL A 190 -1.72 2.52 -14.25
CA VAL A 190 -1.22 1.19 -14.65
C VAL A 190 -0.45 1.32 -15.96
N VAL A 191 -1.01 2.06 -16.91
CA VAL A 191 -0.45 2.22 -18.26
C VAL A 191 0.79 3.11 -18.29
N ASN A 192 0.79 4.23 -17.57
CA ASN A 192 1.81 5.28 -17.75
C ASN A 192 3.08 5.07 -16.94
N SER A 193 3.04 4.27 -15.88
CA SER A 193 4.22 4.07 -15.01
C SER A 193 4.30 2.65 -14.43
N GLY A 194 3.46 1.74 -14.92
CA GLY A 194 3.48 0.33 -14.54
C GLY A 194 4.04 -0.55 -15.65
N ILE A 195 4.65 -1.67 -15.29
CA ILE A 195 5.14 -2.68 -16.24
C ILE A 195 4.45 -4.01 -15.92
N TYR A 196 3.84 -4.64 -16.92
CA TYR A 196 3.20 -5.94 -16.74
C TYR A 196 4.24 -7.01 -16.35
N ALA A 197 4.01 -7.72 -15.25
CA ALA A 197 4.99 -8.66 -14.68
C ALA A 197 4.79 -10.11 -15.17
N GLY A 198 4.08 -10.32 -16.28
CA GLY A 198 3.87 -11.65 -16.88
C GLY A 198 2.83 -12.54 -16.17
N LYS A 199 2.14 -12.02 -15.14
CA LYS A 199 1.07 -12.74 -14.41
C LYS A 199 -0.20 -11.89 -14.38
N PRO A 200 -1.41 -12.48 -14.56
CA PRO A 200 -2.66 -11.72 -14.52
C PRO A 200 -2.74 -10.84 -13.26
N GLY A 201 -3.12 -9.58 -13.42
CA GLY A 201 -3.27 -8.65 -12.30
C GLY A 201 -1.97 -8.15 -11.65
N VAL A 202 -0.79 -8.64 -12.04
CA VAL A 202 0.49 -8.28 -11.41
C VAL A 202 1.29 -7.31 -12.29
N TYR A 203 1.64 -6.16 -11.70
CA TYR A 203 2.42 -5.11 -12.35
C TYR A 203 3.55 -4.62 -11.46
N ALA A 204 4.72 -4.34 -12.02
CA ALA A 204 5.76 -3.60 -11.33
C ALA A 204 5.41 -2.11 -11.31
N ARG A 205 5.63 -1.45 -10.16
CA ARG A 205 5.48 -0.01 -9.95
C ARG A 205 6.52 0.48 -8.95
N ASN A 206 7.08 1.67 -9.18
CA ASN A 206 8.04 2.27 -8.26
C ASN A 206 7.35 3.11 -7.17
N LEU A 207 6.40 2.51 -6.44
CA LEU A 207 5.81 3.16 -5.27
C LEU A 207 6.86 3.25 -4.15
N LYS A 208 6.76 4.27 -3.29
CA LYS A 208 7.72 4.48 -2.17
C LYS A 208 7.98 3.20 -1.36
N LEU A 209 6.93 2.47 -0.98
CA LEU A 209 7.07 1.22 -0.21
C LEU A 209 7.57 0.05 -1.06
N THR A 210 7.23 -0.02 -2.36
CA THR A 210 7.72 -1.11 -3.22
C THR A 210 9.21 -0.98 -3.48
N ARG A 211 9.73 0.25 -3.51
CA ARG A 211 11.16 0.55 -3.55
C ARG A 211 11.87 0.25 -2.24
N LEU A 212 11.39 0.81 -1.13
CA LEU A 212 12.14 0.88 0.12
C LEU A 212 12.07 -0.40 0.99
N ILE A 213 11.13 -1.31 0.74
CA ILE A 213 11.01 -2.53 1.55
C ILE A 213 11.99 -3.60 1.05
N HIS A 214 12.76 -4.16 1.98
CA HIS A 214 13.86 -5.09 1.73
C HIS A 214 13.45 -6.55 1.90
N SER A 215 12.26 -6.90 1.43
CA SER A 215 11.77 -8.29 1.37
C SER A 215 10.98 -8.51 0.08
N PRO A 216 10.74 -9.77 -0.33
CA PRO A 216 9.66 -10.07 -1.27
C PRO A 216 8.35 -9.44 -0.80
N LEU A 217 7.61 -8.85 -1.74
CA LEU A 217 6.51 -7.94 -1.44
C LEU A 217 5.31 -8.21 -2.34
N CYS A 218 4.12 -8.15 -1.77
CA CYS A 218 2.87 -8.08 -2.51
C CYS A 218 2.08 -6.84 -2.05
N TYR A 219 1.97 -5.82 -2.91
CA TYR A 219 1.11 -4.66 -2.66
C TYR A 219 -0.25 -4.91 -3.30
N THR A 220 -1.23 -5.29 -2.49
CA THR A 220 -2.56 -5.65 -2.96
C THR A 220 -3.48 -4.45 -3.00
N GLU A 221 -4.17 -4.31 -4.13
CA GLU A 221 -5.37 -3.50 -4.30
C GLU A 221 -6.52 -4.45 -4.59
N VAL A 222 -7.13 -4.96 -3.52
CA VAL A 222 -7.96 -6.18 -3.58
C VAL A 222 -9.21 -5.99 -4.45
N LEU A 223 -9.78 -4.79 -4.42
CA LEU A 223 -11.06 -4.45 -5.02
C LEU A 223 -11.21 -2.94 -5.16
N LEU A 224 -12.28 -2.51 -5.84
CA LEU A 224 -12.73 -1.13 -5.86
C LEU A 224 -13.72 -0.87 -4.72
N GLN A 225 -13.33 -0.09 -3.72
CA GLN A 225 -14.15 0.17 -2.51
C GLN A 225 -15.42 0.98 -2.81
N ASN A 226 -15.43 1.71 -3.92
CA ASN A 226 -16.59 2.44 -4.42
C ASN A 226 -17.41 1.62 -5.44
N ASN A 227 -17.08 0.35 -5.67
CA ASN A 227 -18.02 -0.55 -6.36
C ASN A 227 -19.29 -0.69 -5.51
N TYR A 228 -20.48 -0.59 -6.11
CA TYR A 228 -21.74 -0.63 -5.37
C TYR A 228 -21.87 -1.84 -4.42
N LYS A 229 -21.51 -3.05 -4.91
CA LYS A 229 -21.65 -4.28 -4.13
C LYS A 229 -20.61 -4.33 -3.02
N GLU A 230 -19.37 -3.95 -3.33
CA GLU A 230 -18.29 -3.95 -2.34
C GLU A 230 -18.48 -2.89 -1.27
N ALA A 231 -18.83 -1.66 -1.64
CA ALA A 231 -19.12 -0.57 -0.70
C ALA A 231 -20.17 -1.00 0.33
N ASN A 232 -21.30 -1.55 -0.13
CA ASN A 232 -22.37 -2.03 0.75
C ASN A 232 -21.89 -3.20 1.63
N ALA A 233 -21.15 -4.15 1.07
CA ALA A 233 -20.67 -5.31 1.82
C ALA A 233 -19.57 -4.95 2.84
N LEU A 234 -18.72 -3.98 2.54
CA LEU A 234 -17.68 -3.46 3.42
C LEU A 234 -18.28 -2.63 4.58
N HIS A 235 -19.34 -1.87 4.31
CA HIS A 235 -20.01 -1.03 5.30
C HIS A 235 -20.76 -1.81 6.39
N LYS A 236 -21.18 -3.06 6.12
CA LYS A 236 -21.91 -3.94 7.06
C LYS A 236 -21.04 -4.40 8.23
N ASN A 237 -20.69 -3.47 9.11
CA ASN A 237 -19.75 -3.61 10.21
C ASN A 237 -20.40 -4.28 11.45
N ASN A 238 -21.10 -5.40 11.23
CA ASN A 238 -21.94 -6.08 12.22
C ASN A 238 -21.30 -7.34 12.82
N LEU A 239 -20.03 -7.64 12.47
CA LEU A 239 -19.30 -8.79 12.97
C LEU A 239 -18.21 -8.34 13.94
N LYS A 240 -18.00 -9.07 15.04
CA LYS A 240 -16.79 -8.95 15.86
C LYS A 240 -15.93 -10.18 15.62
N TYR A 241 -14.71 -10.01 15.13
CA TYR A 241 -13.79 -11.12 14.82
C TYR A 241 -12.35 -10.69 15.01
N ALA A 242 -11.50 -11.56 15.58
CA ALA A 242 -10.09 -11.25 15.86
C ALA A 242 -9.88 -9.90 16.58
N GLY A 243 -10.70 -9.62 17.60
CA GLY A 243 -10.61 -8.40 18.40
C GLY A 243 -11.09 -7.11 17.71
N VAL A 244 -11.54 -7.15 16.44
CA VAL A 244 -12.00 -5.97 15.71
C VAL A 244 -13.49 -6.07 15.34
N LYS A 245 -14.20 -4.94 15.38
CA LYS A 245 -15.51 -4.78 14.73
C LYS A 245 -15.27 -4.67 13.22
N THR A 246 -15.88 -5.54 12.43
CA THR A 246 -15.64 -5.65 10.99
C THR A 246 -16.88 -6.15 10.24
N SER A 247 -16.76 -6.35 8.92
CA SER A 247 -17.79 -6.96 8.08
C SER A 247 -17.44 -8.39 7.65
N LYS A 248 -18.46 -9.17 7.26
CA LYS A 248 -18.24 -10.49 6.66
C LYS A 248 -17.32 -10.41 5.43
N ARG A 249 -17.43 -9.35 4.63
CA ARG A 249 -16.61 -9.14 3.43
C ARG A 249 -15.14 -8.91 3.78
N VAL A 250 -14.85 -8.09 4.78
CA VAL A 250 -13.47 -7.89 5.28
C VAL A 250 -12.87 -9.20 5.80
N LYS A 251 -13.65 -10.01 6.53
CA LYS A 251 -13.19 -11.34 6.97
C LYS A 251 -12.89 -12.28 5.80
N GLN A 252 -13.74 -12.28 4.75
CA GLN A 252 -13.51 -13.09 3.54
C GLN A 252 -12.23 -12.68 2.83
N ILE A 253 -11.99 -11.37 2.67
CA ILE A 253 -10.78 -10.82 2.07
C ILE A 253 -9.55 -11.25 2.87
N ALA A 254 -9.58 -11.07 4.20
CA ALA A 254 -8.49 -11.49 5.07
C ALA A 254 -8.22 -13.00 4.99
N TYR A 255 -9.26 -13.82 4.89
CA TYR A 255 -9.12 -15.27 4.76
C TYR A 255 -8.55 -15.70 3.40
N SER A 256 -8.92 -14.99 2.32
CA SER A 256 -8.35 -15.21 0.98
C SER A 256 -6.85 -14.89 0.95
N LEU A 257 -6.45 -13.74 1.54
CA LEU A 257 -5.05 -13.36 1.71
C LEU A 257 -4.26 -14.42 2.52
N TYR A 258 -4.80 -14.85 3.66
CA TYR A 258 -4.21 -15.89 4.49
C TYR A 258 -3.97 -17.20 3.73
N LYS A 259 -4.96 -17.67 2.97
CA LYS A 259 -4.80 -18.89 2.16
C LYS A 259 -3.73 -18.75 1.09
N GLY A 260 -3.64 -17.57 0.44
CA GLY A 260 -2.58 -17.32 -0.53
C GLY A 260 -1.18 -17.30 0.10
N ILE A 261 -1.04 -16.77 1.32
CA ILE A 261 0.21 -16.84 2.07
C ILE A 261 0.59 -18.30 2.38
N LEU A 262 -0.37 -19.10 2.86
CA LEU A 262 -0.12 -20.52 3.12
C LEU A 262 0.25 -21.30 1.85
N GLU A 263 -0.45 -21.08 0.73
CA GLU A 263 -0.11 -21.75 -0.54
C GLU A 263 1.31 -21.37 -0.99
N TYR A 264 1.73 -20.12 -0.81
CA TYR A 264 3.08 -19.68 -1.17
C TYR A 264 4.18 -20.40 -0.36
N TYR A 265 3.98 -20.61 0.94
CA TYR A 265 4.95 -21.35 1.76
C TYR A 265 4.88 -22.87 1.55
N ASN A 266 3.69 -23.44 1.34
CA ASN A 266 3.55 -24.88 1.12
C ASN A 266 4.15 -25.36 -0.20
N LYS A 267 4.32 -24.49 -1.21
CA LYS A 267 5.01 -24.82 -2.47
C LYS A 267 6.54 -24.86 -2.34
N ARG A 268 7.08 -24.40 -1.22
CA ARG A 268 8.52 -24.25 -1.00
C ARG A 268 9.10 -25.22 0.03
N ASN A 269 8.23 -26.02 0.65
CA ASN A 269 8.60 -27.23 1.39
C ASN A 269 8.45 -28.44 0.46
#